data_AF-A0A495J5T2-F1
#
_entry.id   AF-A0A495J5T2-F1
#
_cell.length_a   1.000
_cell.length_b   1.000
_cell.length_c   1.000
_cell.angle_alpha   90.00
_cell.angle_beta   90.00
_cell.angle_gamma   90.00
#
_symmetry.space_group_name_H-M   'P 1'
#
loop_
_entity.id
_entity.type
_entity.pdbx_description
1 polymer ?
#
loop_
_entity_poly.entity_id
_entity_poly.type
_entity_poly.pdbx_seq_one_letter_code
_entity_poly.pdbx_strand_id
1 'polypeptide(L)'
;MNLTAIQNNYLLRLSLMLLGLLLANNTIAQQIVNGISLPDVLTLNNGTKITTAKQWKIERRPELIAFFKKEMYGQSPGKPAGVTYKVFDNDSKALGGKATRKQITVYFNGKQDGPQMDILLYIPNNVKHAPAIVGLNFDGNQSVNIDLAIKMSTSWMDKTKGVVNNRATEATRGIDAGQWPLEMILDKGYAVATVYRGDIDPDFDDGFKNGVQVLYPELQNRGDNFATVAAWAWGLSRILDYLETDKAIDSKHVAVFGFSRLGKAALWAGATDERFPLVISNESGAGGAKLFHFKGGEGTTRLDTKFPHWFCGNFKKYMGQDSILPFDQHMVISLIAPRPVYVASAKDDTNSNPEAEFWGAKAADPVYRLLGTSGLPANQWPALSEPSVGRIAYHVRPGGHNVTDYDWIQYLSFADKYLKKP
;
A
#
# COMPACT_ATOMS: atom_id res chain seq x y z
N MET A 1 9.14 -27.06 -53.52
CA MET A 1 9.26 -27.33 -52.07
C MET A 1 7.87 -27.65 -51.54
N ASN A 2 7.68 -28.83 -50.94
CA ASN A 2 6.36 -29.38 -50.60
C ASN A 2 5.70 -28.60 -49.45
N LEU A 3 4.57 -27.94 -49.75
CA LEU A 3 3.69 -27.25 -48.80
C LEU A 3 3.21 -28.15 -47.64
N THR A 4 3.15 -29.47 -47.87
CA THR A 4 2.77 -30.47 -46.87
C THR A 4 3.81 -30.66 -45.76
N ALA A 5 5.11 -30.48 -46.05
CA ALA A 5 6.16 -30.57 -45.04
C ALA A 5 6.19 -29.35 -44.10
N ILE A 6 5.78 -28.18 -44.60
CA ILE A 6 5.70 -26.94 -43.84
C ILE A 6 4.49 -26.97 -42.91
N GLN A 7 3.31 -27.39 -43.40
CA GLN A 7 2.11 -27.52 -42.55
C GLN A 7 2.27 -28.53 -41.42
N ASN A 8 2.94 -29.66 -41.66
CA ASN A 8 3.21 -30.65 -40.62
C ASN A 8 4.16 -30.13 -39.53
N ASN A 9 5.15 -29.29 -39.88
CA ASN A 9 6.03 -28.65 -38.90
C ASN A 9 5.33 -27.57 -38.08
N TYR A 10 4.36 -26.85 -38.65
CA TYR A 10 3.53 -25.89 -37.90
C TYR A 10 2.55 -26.59 -36.94
N LEU A 11 1.89 -27.66 -37.39
CA LEU A 11 1.00 -28.46 -36.54
C LEU A 11 1.77 -29.18 -35.42
N LEU A 12 3.00 -29.65 -35.67
CA LEU A 12 3.86 -30.25 -34.65
C LEU A 12 4.38 -29.21 -33.64
N ARG A 13 4.66 -27.97 -34.07
CA ARG A 13 5.05 -26.87 -33.17
C ARG A 13 3.88 -26.33 -32.35
N LEU A 14 2.69 -26.23 -32.94
CA LEU A 14 1.46 -25.89 -32.22
C LEU A 14 1.05 -26.99 -31.24
N SER A 15 1.20 -28.27 -31.59
CA SER A 15 0.94 -29.37 -30.68
C SER A 15 2.00 -29.48 -29.59
N LEU A 16 3.28 -29.18 -29.84
CA LEU A 16 4.31 -29.09 -28.80
C LEU A 16 4.16 -27.83 -27.91
N MET A 17 3.64 -26.72 -28.43
CA MET A 17 3.26 -25.55 -27.61
C MET A 17 2.01 -25.84 -26.77
N LEU A 18 0.99 -26.50 -27.33
CA LEU A 18 -0.17 -26.96 -26.55
C LEU A 18 0.23 -28.03 -25.53
N LEU A 19 1.13 -28.97 -25.87
CA LEU A 19 1.62 -29.98 -24.94
C LEU A 19 2.53 -29.35 -23.87
N GLY A 20 3.30 -28.31 -24.20
CA GLY A 20 4.06 -27.50 -23.24
C GLY A 20 3.16 -26.68 -22.31
N LEU A 21 2.00 -26.23 -22.77
CA LEU A 21 0.96 -25.58 -21.96
C LEU A 21 0.12 -26.58 -21.16
N LEU A 22 -0.12 -27.79 -21.67
CA LEU A 22 -0.85 -28.88 -21.00
C LEU A 22 0.03 -29.61 -19.97
N LEU A 23 1.35 -29.67 -20.17
CA LEU A 23 2.32 -30.21 -19.20
C LEU A 23 2.80 -29.15 -18.19
N ALA A 24 2.50 -27.87 -18.42
CA ALA A 24 2.64 -26.81 -17.42
C ALA A 24 1.41 -26.67 -16.51
N ASN A 25 0.44 -27.61 -16.57
CA ASN A 25 -0.49 -27.86 -15.47
C ASN A 25 0.24 -28.57 -14.32
N ASN A 26 1.30 -27.96 -13.80
CA ASN A 26 1.47 -27.98 -12.35
C ASN A 26 0.25 -27.24 -11.82
N THR A 27 -0.75 -28.01 -11.38
CA THR A 27 -1.92 -27.47 -10.68
C THR A 27 -1.40 -26.60 -9.55
N ILE A 28 -1.49 -25.28 -9.73
CA ILE A 28 -1.14 -24.31 -8.69
C ILE A 28 -1.91 -24.75 -7.46
N ALA A 29 -1.21 -25.05 -6.36
CA ALA A 29 -1.85 -25.53 -5.15
C ALA A 29 -2.90 -24.51 -4.71
N GLN A 30 -4.05 -25.00 -4.26
CA GLN A 30 -5.22 -24.17 -3.97
C GLN A 30 -5.59 -24.24 -2.49
N GLN A 31 -6.01 -23.10 -1.94
CA GLN A 31 -6.72 -23.01 -0.68
C GLN A 31 -8.17 -22.56 -0.96
N ILE A 32 -9.12 -23.05 -0.17
CA ILE A 32 -10.54 -22.69 -0.32
C ILE A 32 -10.92 -21.71 0.77
N VAL A 33 -11.46 -20.55 0.37
CA VAL A 33 -12.00 -19.54 1.27
C VAL A 33 -13.36 -19.10 0.73
N ASN A 34 -14.42 -19.24 1.54
CA ASN A 34 -15.81 -18.96 1.13
C ASN A 34 -16.23 -19.62 -0.20
N GLY A 35 -15.84 -20.88 -0.41
CA GLY A 35 -16.13 -21.62 -1.64
C GLY A 35 -15.33 -21.16 -2.88
N ILE A 36 -14.45 -20.17 -2.74
CA ILE A 36 -13.57 -19.69 -3.80
C ILE A 36 -12.23 -20.38 -3.68
N SER A 37 -11.75 -20.91 -4.79
CA SER A 37 -10.41 -21.45 -4.92
C SER A 37 -9.41 -20.33 -5.16
N LEU A 38 -8.40 -20.23 -4.29
CA LEU A 38 -7.33 -19.24 -4.34
C LEU A 38 -5.97 -19.94 -4.39
N PRO A 39 -4.94 -19.34 -5.01
CA PRO A 39 -3.57 -19.82 -4.89
C PRO A 39 -3.15 -19.98 -3.41
N ASP A 40 -2.58 -21.14 -3.05
CA ASP A 40 -2.20 -21.47 -1.68
C ASP A 40 -0.98 -20.65 -1.25
N VAL A 41 -1.15 -19.85 -0.19
CA VAL A 41 -0.08 -19.01 0.34
C VAL A 41 1.02 -19.83 1.02
N LEU A 42 0.71 -21.05 1.50
CA LEU A 42 1.62 -21.96 2.19
C LEU A 42 2.24 -23.03 1.27
N THR A 43 2.20 -22.83 -0.04
CA THR A 43 2.85 -23.73 -1.00
C THR A 43 3.79 -22.96 -1.91
N LEU A 44 5.05 -23.41 -1.99
CA LEU A 44 6.06 -22.85 -2.90
C LEU A 44 5.68 -23.08 -4.36
N ASN A 45 6.27 -22.31 -5.29
CA ASN A 45 5.96 -22.44 -6.72
C ASN A 45 6.34 -23.81 -7.30
N ASN A 46 7.25 -24.54 -6.64
CA ASN A 46 7.61 -25.91 -7.00
C ASN A 46 6.64 -26.99 -6.45
N GLY A 47 5.55 -26.58 -5.79
CA GLY A 47 4.56 -27.48 -5.19
C GLY A 47 4.86 -27.93 -3.76
N THR A 48 6.01 -27.55 -3.19
CA THR A 48 6.37 -27.93 -1.82
C THR A 48 5.56 -27.13 -0.80
N LYS A 49 4.80 -27.82 0.05
CA LYS A 49 4.07 -27.19 1.15
C LYS A 49 5.01 -26.81 2.29
N ILE A 50 4.91 -25.58 2.79
CA ILE A 50 5.65 -25.13 3.97
C ILE A 50 4.84 -25.40 5.24
N THR A 51 5.53 -25.82 6.30
CA THR A 51 4.92 -26.22 7.57
C THR A 51 5.58 -25.56 8.79
N THR A 52 6.63 -24.77 8.57
CA THR A 52 7.37 -24.09 9.65
C THR A 52 7.55 -22.60 9.40
N ALA A 53 7.65 -21.83 10.48
CA ALA A 53 8.02 -20.42 10.43
C ALA A 53 9.37 -20.16 9.75
N LYS A 54 10.31 -21.12 9.87
CA LYS A 54 11.62 -21.05 9.20
C LYS A 54 11.45 -21.06 7.69
N GLN A 55 10.72 -22.03 7.14
CA GLN A 55 10.44 -22.13 5.69
C GLN A 55 9.70 -20.90 5.17
N TRP A 56 8.74 -20.35 5.94
CA TRP A 56 8.13 -19.07 5.58
C TRP A 56 9.17 -17.97 5.41
N LYS A 57 10.04 -17.79 6.42
CA LYS A 57 11.02 -16.71 6.45
C LYS A 57 12.09 -16.81 5.37
N ILE A 58 12.60 -18.02 5.11
CA ILE A 58 13.78 -18.20 4.24
C ILE A 58 13.44 -18.66 2.81
N GLU A 59 12.24 -19.20 2.57
CA GLU A 59 11.82 -19.69 1.25
C GLU A 59 10.60 -18.94 0.72
N ARG A 60 9.42 -19.10 1.35
CA ARG A 60 8.16 -18.63 0.76
C ARG A 60 8.01 -17.12 0.72
N ARG A 61 8.35 -16.41 1.81
CA ARG A 61 8.23 -14.95 1.86
C ARG A 61 9.17 -14.28 0.84
N PRO A 62 10.47 -14.65 0.72
CA PRO A 62 11.33 -14.16 -0.36
C PRO A 62 10.80 -14.49 -1.76
N GLU A 63 10.28 -15.69 -1.99
CA GLU A 63 9.69 -16.10 -3.28
C GLU A 63 8.52 -15.19 -3.68
N LEU A 64 7.59 -14.95 -2.75
CA LEU A 64 6.44 -14.07 -2.97
C LEU A 64 6.87 -12.61 -3.20
N ILE A 65 7.84 -12.08 -2.44
CA ILE A 65 8.36 -10.72 -2.68
C ILE A 65 8.97 -10.61 -4.07
N ALA A 66 9.78 -11.58 -4.48
CA ALA A 66 10.40 -11.58 -5.80
C ALA A 66 9.34 -11.64 -6.91
N PHE A 67 8.32 -12.47 -6.72
CA PHE A 67 7.18 -12.56 -7.63
C PHE A 67 6.44 -11.21 -7.76
N PHE A 68 6.00 -10.61 -6.65
CA PHE A 68 5.23 -9.37 -6.68
C PHE A 68 6.05 -8.15 -7.15
N LYS A 69 7.35 -8.11 -6.88
CA LYS A 69 8.27 -7.14 -7.49
C LYS A 69 8.37 -7.33 -8.99
N LYS A 70 8.44 -8.57 -9.47
CA LYS A 70 8.60 -8.84 -10.90
C LYS A 70 7.31 -8.61 -11.68
N GLU A 71 6.18 -9.03 -11.13
CA GLU A 71 4.96 -9.28 -11.90
C GLU A 71 3.83 -8.27 -11.65
N MET A 72 3.91 -7.45 -10.60
CA MET A 72 2.81 -6.54 -10.23
C MET A 72 3.27 -5.13 -9.85
N TYR A 73 4.03 -4.97 -8.78
CA TYR A 73 4.37 -3.64 -8.25
C TYR A 73 5.63 -3.06 -8.90
N GLY A 74 6.56 -3.91 -9.31
CA GLY A 74 7.86 -3.52 -9.85
C GLY A 74 8.98 -3.50 -8.79
N GLN A 75 10.23 -3.53 -9.25
CA GLN A 75 11.43 -3.57 -8.43
C GLN A 75 11.87 -2.16 -8.03
N SER A 76 11.44 -1.72 -6.85
CA SER A 76 11.88 -0.44 -6.29
C SER A 76 13.37 -0.49 -5.90
N PRO A 77 14.10 0.63 -6.06
CA PRO A 77 15.46 0.78 -5.57
C PRO A 77 15.49 0.88 -4.03
N GLY A 78 16.68 0.74 -3.45
CA GLY A 78 16.89 0.96 -2.01
C GLY A 78 16.80 2.44 -1.61
N LYS A 79 17.17 2.74 -0.35
CA LYS A 79 17.39 4.12 0.11
C LYS A 79 18.47 4.78 -0.76
N PRO A 80 18.24 5.97 -1.35
CA PRO A 80 19.27 6.66 -2.11
C PRO A 80 20.45 7.05 -1.21
N ALA A 81 21.67 6.97 -1.75
CA ALA A 81 22.87 7.30 -0.98
C ALA A 81 23.01 8.80 -0.65
N GLY A 82 22.47 9.68 -1.50
CA GLY A 82 22.62 11.14 -1.40
C GLY A 82 21.46 11.87 -0.71
N VAL A 83 20.59 11.17 0.03
CA VAL A 83 19.43 11.83 0.68
C VAL A 83 19.90 12.89 1.68
N THR A 84 19.32 14.08 1.59
CA THR A 84 19.48 15.13 2.61
C THR A 84 18.12 15.65 3.07
N TYR A 85 18.09 16.19 4.29
CA TYR A 85 16.88 16.69 4.94
C TYR A 85 17.04 18.17 5.28
N LYS A 86 16.03 18.98 4.95
CA LYS A 86 15.96 20.38 5.36
C LYS A 86 14.67 20.63 6.12
N VAL A 87 14.80 20.80 7.43
CA VAL A 87 13.71 21.30 8.27
C VAL A 87 13.57 22.80 8.00
N PHE A 88 12.46 23.22 7.41
CA PHE A 88 12.21 24.63 7.05
C PHE A 88 11.14 25.30 7.93
N ASP A 89 10.44 24.51 8.75
CA ASP A 89 9.48 24.97 9.75
C ASP A 89 9.57 24.05 10.98
N ASN A 90 9.53 24.63 12.17
CA ASN A 90 9.57 23.94 13.47
C ASN A 90 8.91 24.82 14.54
N ASP A 91 7.60 24.65 14.73
CA ASP A 91 6.78 25.46 15.62
C ASP A 91 6.20 24.60 16.76
N SER A 92 6.70 24.83 17.98
CA SER A 92 6.25 24.10 19.18
C SER A 92 4.86 24.53 19.69
N LYS A 93 4.24 25.55 19.08
CA LYS A 93 2.95 26.11 19.48
C LYS A 93 1.84 25.83 18.47
N ALA A 94 2.09 24.98 17.48
CA ALA A 94 1.09 24.63 16.49
C ALA A 94 -0.18 24.02 17.13
N LEU A 95 -1.31 24.22 16.47
CA LEU A 95 -2.63 23.80 16.96
C LEU A 95 -2.92 24.27 18.40
N GLY A 96 -2.65 25.55 18.67
CA GLY A 96 -2.90 26.15 19.99
C GLY A 96 -2.01 25.59 21.11
N GLY A 97 -0.81 25.10 20.78
CA GLY A 97 0.12 24.48 21.73
C GLY A 97 -0.11 22.99 21.96
N LYS A 98 -1.07 22.36 21.26
CA LYS A 98 -1.29 20.91 21.32
C LYS A 98 -0.12 20.13 20.71
N ALA A 99 0.52 20.66 19.67
CA ALA A 99 1.57 19.96 18.94
C ALA A 99 2.77 20.83 18.58
N THR A 100 3.90 20.17 18.37
CA THR A 100 5.02 20.70 17.60
C THR A 100 4.82 20.32 16.14
N ARG A 101 4.70 21.32 15.25
CA ARG A 101 4.69 21.12 13.79
C ARG A 101 6.11 21.22 13.26
N LYS A 102 6.51 20.28 12.42
CA LYS A 102 7.72 20.35 11.60
C LYS A 102 7.35 20.17 10.13
N GLN A 103 7.99 20.93 9.25
CA GLN A 103 7.92 20.69 7.81
C GLN A 103 9.32 20.50 7.27
N ILE A 104 9.51 19.41 6.51
CA ILE A 104 10.82 18.90 6.14
C ILE A 104 10.83 18.58 4.66
N THR A 105 11.73 19.21 3.90
CA THR A 105 12.02 18.78 2.54
C THR A 105 13.03 17.65 2.55
N VAL A 106 12.70 16.55 1.87
CA VAL A 106 13.59 15.43 1.58
C VAL A 106 14.09 15.56 0.16
N TYR A 107 15.38 15.83 -0.02
CA TYR A 107 16.03 15.88 -1.33
C TYR A 107 16.63 14.50 -1.64
N PHE A 108 16.03 13.75 -2.56
CA PHE A 108 16.40 12.33 -2.75
C PHE A 108 17.82 12.13 -3.30
N ASN A 109 18.35 13.09 -4.06
CA ASN A 109 19.70 13.08 -4.59
C ASN A 109 20.59 14.19 -4.01
N GLY A 110 20.14 14.86 -2.94
CA GLY A 110 20.86 15.95 -2.28
C GLY A 110 20.83 17.29 -3.01
N LYS A 111 20.13 17.40 -4.15
CA LYS A 111 20.03 18.62 -4.94
C LYS A 111 18.65 19.28 -4.78
N GLN A 112 18.63 20.61 -4.72
CA GLN A 112 17.39 21.38 -4.50
C GLN A 112 16.47 21.47 -5.72
N ASP A 113 17.02 21.26 -6.91
CA ASP A 113 16.33 21.22 -8.20
C ASP A 113 15.94 19.79 -8.62
N GLY A 114 16.27 18.78 -7.81
CA GLY A 114 15.95 17.39 -8.06
C GLY A 114 14.56 16.97 -7.52
N PRO A 115 14.14 15.72 -7.81
CA PRO A 115 12.99 15.11 -7.16
C PRO A 115 13.10 15.18 -5.63
N GLN A 116 12.00 15.61 -5.01
CA GLN A 116 11.93 15.90 -3.58
C GLN A 116 10.51 15.68 -3.08
N MET A 117 10.34 15.53 -1.77
CA MET A 117 9.04 15.54 -1.12
C MET A 117 9.05 16.36 0.16
N ASP A 118 7.91 16.96 0.50
CA ASP A 118 7.75 17.68 1.77
C ASP A 118 6.98 16.81 2.77
N ILE A 119 7.63 16.47 3.89
CA ILE A 119 6.99 15.83 5.04
C ILE A 119 6.35 16.92 5.90
N LEU A 120 5.07 16.79 6.19
CA LEU A 120 4.37 17.48 7.27
C LEU A 120 4.30 16.56 8.48
N LEU A 121 4.85 16.99 9.61
CA LEU A 121 4.92 16.23 10.85
C LEU A 121 4.31 17.02 12.01
N TYR A 122 3.29 16.47 12.66
CA TYR A 122 2.78 16.95 13.95
C TYR A 122 3.14 15.98 15.05
N ILE A 123 3.71 16.50 16.14
CA ILE A 123 4.15 15.72 17.30
C ILE A 123 3.39 16.23 18.53
N PRO A 124 2.70 15.37 19.30
CA PRO A 124 1.95 15.82 20.47
C PRO A 124 2.91 16.30 21.57
N ASN A 125 2.72 17.53 22.05
CA ASN A 125 3.66 18.18 22.97
C ASN A 125 3.73 17.50 24.35
N ASN A 126 2.70 16.74 24.72
CA ASN A 126 2.63 15.99 25.97
C ASN A 126 3.33 14.61 25.90
N VAL A 127 3.94 14.23 24.78
CA VAL A 127 4.65 12.95 24.62
C VAL A 127 6.11 13.19 24.23
N LYS A 128 7.03 12.67 25.03
CA LYS A 128 8.48 12.86 24.84
C LYS A 128 9.04 12.14 23.60
N HIS A 129 8.62 10.90 23.40
CA HIS A 129 8.99 10.04 22.27
C HIS A 129 7.70 9.44 21.71
N ALA A 130 7.08 10.12 20.76
CA ALA A 130 5.76 9.74 20.27
C ALA A 130 5.85 8.57 19.28
N PRO A 131 5.07 7.48 19.46
CA PRO A 131 4.79 6.59 18.33
C PRO A 131 4.13 7.40 17.21
N ALA A 132 4.22 6.94 15.97
CA ALA A 132 3.74 7.73 14.82
C ALA A 132 2.79 6.93 13.93
N ILE A 133 1.92 7.65 13.22
CA ILE A 133 1.17 7.15 12.09
C ILE A 133 1.64 7.91 10.86
N VAL A 134 2.08 7.18 9.82
CA VAL A 134 2.52 7.76 8.56
C VAL A 134 1.55 7.39 7.44
N GLY A 135 1.27 8.32 6.54
CA GLY A 135 0.46 8.02 5.35
C GLY A 135 0.58 9.10 4.30
N LEU A 136 0.27 8.77 3.05
CA LEU A 136 0.24 9.75 1.96
C LEU A 136 -1.12 10.44 1.89
N ASN A 137 -1.15 11.71 1.48
CA ASN A 137 -2.38 12.47 1.23
C ASN A 137 -2.64 12.71 -0.26
N PHE A 138 -3.89 13.05 -0.59
CA PHE A 138 -4.39 13.15 -1.96
C PHE A 138 -4.21 14.52 -2.61
N ASP A 139 -4.32 15.60 -1.84
CA ASP A 139 -4.49 16.95 -2.38
C ASP A 139 -3.46 17.97 -1.85
N GLY A 140 -2.32 17.47 -1.37
CA GLY A 140 -1.24 18.29 -0.81
C GLY A 140 -1.28 18.37 0.71
N ASN A 141 -0.13 18.60 1.34
CA ASN A 141 -0.06 18.66 2.81
C ASN A 141 -1.01 19.71 3.41
N GLN A 142 -1.29 20.81 2.71
CA GLN A 142 -2.24 21.82 3.16
C GLN A 142 -3.69 21.31 3.23
N SER A 143 -4.04 20.22 2.53
CA SER A 143 -5.41 19.70 2.52
C SER A 143 -5.79 19.02 3.83
N VAL A 144 -4.81 18.51 4.60
CA VAL A 144 -5.07 17.68 5.78
C VAL A 144 -5.47 18.49 7.02
N ASN A 145 -5.28 19.81 7.02
CA ASN A 145 -5.67 20.69 8.12
C ASN A 145 -5.83 22.15 7.69
N ILE A 146 -6.62 22.92 8.44
CA ILE A 146 -6.83 24.36 8.20
C ILE A 146 -5.67 25.25 8.66
N ASP A 147 -4.64 24.70 9.31
CA ASP A 147 -3.46 25.44 9.77
C ASP A 147 -2.82 26.24 8.60
N LEU A 148 -2.85 27.57 8.73
CA LEU A 148 -2.37 28.52 7.73
C LEU A 148 -0.86 28.46 7.49
N ALA A 149 -0.10 27.93 8.46
CA ALA A 149 1.35 27.83 8.36
C ALA A 149 1.83 26.56 7.65
N ILE A 150 0.92 25.63 7.30
CA ILE A 150 1.26 24.56 6.36
C ILE A 150 1.57 25.17 4.99
N LYS A 151 2.74 24.82 4.45
CA LYS A 151 3.20 25.25 3.12
C LYS A 151 2.20 24.77 2.05
N MET A 152 1.82 25.69 1.17
CA MET A 152 1.05 25.39 -0.03
C MET A 152 1.91 24.57 -0.99
N SER A 153 1.43 23.41 -1.44
CA SER A 153 2.18 22.61 -2.40
C SER A 153 2.27 23.30 -3.77
N THR A 154 3.45 23.20 -4.39
CA THR A 154 3.73 23.73 -5.73
C THR A 154 3.71 22.64 -6.80
N SER A 155 3.55 21.39 -6.40
CA SER A 155 3.53 20.22 -7.28
C SER A 155 2.27 20.21 -8.14
N TRP A 156 2.30 19.44 -9.24
CA TRP A 156 1.11 19.20 -10.04
C TRP A 156 0.06 18.46 -9.21
N MET A 157 -1.22 18.81 -9.39
CA MET A 157 -2.34 18.19 -8.69
C MET A 157 -3.49 17.79 -9.62
N ASP A 158 -4.23 16.76 -9.23
CA ASP A 158 -5.50 16.38 -9.87
C ASP A 158 -6.54 17.49 -9.75
N LYS A 159 -7.54 17.46 -10.63
CA LYS A 159 -8.67 18.40 -10.55
C LYS A 159 -9.60 18.01 -9.40
N THR A 160 -9.32 18.53 -8.21
CA THR A 160 -10.14 18.39 -7.00
C THR A 160 -10.65 19.75 -6.51
N LYS A 161 -11.34 19.77 -5.36
CA LYS A 161 -11.94 20.99 -4.81
C LYS A 161 -10.84 22.02 -4.50
N GLY A 162 -10.94 23.21 -5.09
CA GLY A 162 -10.00 24.31 -4.85
C GLY A 162 -8.73 24.26 -5.71
N VAL A 163 -8.47 23.17 -6.44
CA VAL A 163 -7.35 23.11 -7.40
C VAL A 163 -7.71 23.89 -8.67
N VAL A 164 -6.81 24.79 -9.09
CA VAL A 164 -6.94 25.59 -10.32
C VAL A 164 -5.70 25.40 -11.16
N ASN A 165 -5.85 25.05 -12.44
CA ASN A 165 -4.75 24.77 -13.37
C ASN A 165 -3.72 23.77 -12.80
N ASN A 166 -4.22 22.69 -12.17
CA ASN A 166 -3.41 21.64 -11.54
C ASN A 166 -2.44 22.18 -10.47
N ARG A 167 -2.82 23.27 -9.80
CA ARG A 167 -2.07 23.86 -8.69
C ARG A 167 -3.00 24.10 -7.50
N ALA A 168 -2.42 23.94 -6.32
CA ALA A 168 -3.10 24.26 -5.08
C ALA A 168 -3.42 25.76 -5.01
N THR A 169 -4.54 26.07 -4.36
CA THR A 169 -4.89 27.44 -3.95
C THR A 169 -5.26 27.41 -2.47
N GLU A 170 -5.44 28.56 -1.83
CA GLU A 170 -5.94 28.61 -0.45
C GLU A 170 -7.27 27.87 -0.26
N ALA A 171 -8.09 27.73 -1.31
CA ALA A 171 -9.33 26.94 -1.27
C ALA A 171 -9.11 25.42 -1.12
N THR A 172 -7.87 24.93 -1.29
CA THR A 172 -7.49 23.54 -1.02
C THR A 172 -7.15 23.29 0.45
N ARG A 173 -7.00 24.33 1.27
CA ARG A 173 -6.60 24.17 2.66
C ARG A 173 -7.70 23.47 3.46
N GLY A 174 -7.33 22.41 4.18
CA GLY A 174 -8.24 21.66 5.05
C GLY A 174 -9.36 20.89 4.33
N ILE A 175 -9.34 20.75 3.00
CA ILE A 175 -10.43 20.05 2.28
C ILE A 175 -10.54 18.56 2.64
N ASP A 176 -9.43 17.95 3.08
CA ASP A 176 -9.33 16.55 3.48
C ASP A 176 -9.24 16.39 5.01
N ALA A 177 -9.45 17.45 5.80
CA ALA A 177 -9.27 17.41 7.25
C ALA A 177 -10.17 16.36 7.94
N GLY A 178 -11.32 16.03 7.36
CA GLY A 178 -12.19 14.95 7.87
C GLY A 178 -11.59 13.54 7.72
N GLN A 179 -10.66 13.34 6.79
CA GLN A 179 -9.92 12.08 6.62
C GLN A 179 -8.66 12.04 7.48
N TRP A 180 -8.27 13.19 8.07
CA TRP A 180 -7.08 13.38 8.88
C TRP A 180 -7.45 14.11 10.18
N PRO A 181 -8.15 13.46 11.13
CA PRO A 181 -8.53 14.07 12.39
C PRO A 181 -7.31 14.22 13.30
N LEU A 182 -6.43 15.17 12.97
CA LEU A 182 -5.11 15.34 13.59
C LEU A 182 -5.21 15.45 15.10
N GLU A 183 -6.17 16.25 15.59
CA GLU A 183 -6.37 16.41 17.03
C GLU A 183 -6.73 15.10 17.73
N MET A 184 -7.58 14.26 17.13
CA MET A 184 -7.94 12.96 17.69
C MET A 184 -6.72 12.03 17.80
N ILE A 185 -5.87 12.02 16.76
CA ILE A 185 -4.67 11.18 16.72
C ILE A 185 -3.62 11.69 17.73
N LEU A 186 -3.43 13.00 17.80
CA LEU A 186 -2.52 13.67 18.75
C LEU A 186 -2.97 13.48 20.21
N ASP A 187 -4.28 13.57 20.48
CA ASP A 187 -4.84 13.37 21.82
C ASP A 187 -4.67 11.91 22.30
N LYS A 188 -4.55 10.95 21.36
CA LYS A 188 -4.14 9.56 21.65
C LYS A 188 -2.64 9.38 21.84
N GLY A 189 -1.84 10.43 21.68
CA GLY A 189 -0.40 10.43 21.89
C GLY A 189 0.43 9.96 20.69
N TYR A 190 -0.17 9.92 19.49
CA TYR A 190 0.55 9.59 18.27
C TYR A 190 0.95 10.85 17.51
N ALA A 191 2.18 10.87 16.99
CA ALA A 191 2.57 11.81 15.95
C ALA A 191 1.92 11.43 14.61
N VAL A 192 1.68 12.42 13.76
CA VAL A 192 1.18 12.22 12.39
C VAL A 192 2.21 12.75 11.41
N ALA A 193 2.69 11.89 10.51
CA ALA A 193 3.54 12.29 9.39
C ALA A 193 2.81 12.03 8.07
N THR A 194 2.79 13.04 7.19
CA THR A 194 2.20 12.87 5.86
C THR A 194 3.01 13.56 4.79
N VAL A 195 2.87 13.05 3.57
CA VAL A 195 3.49 13.57 2.35
C VAL A 195 2.43 13.56 1.26
N TYR A 196 2.45 14.59 0.42
CA TYR A 196 1.66 14.60 -0.80
C TYR A 196 2.16 13.53 -1.78
N ARG A 197 1.30 12.59 -2.15
CA ARG A 197 1.66 11.51 -3.09
C ARG A 197 2.26 12.02 -4.41
N GLY A 198 1.82 13.19 -4.90
CA GLY A 198 2.28 13.78 -6.15
C GLY A 198 3.70 14.36 -6.10
N ASP A 199 4.28 14.54 -4.91
CA ASP A 199 5.70 14.84 -4.75
C ASP A 199 6.58 13.61 -5.07
N ILE A 200 6.02 12.40 -4.91
CA ILE A 200 6.71 11.15 -5.17
C ILE A 200 6.49 10.73 -6.62
N ASP A 201 5.22 10.65 -7.02
CA ASP A 201 4.83 10.38 -8.40
C ASP A 201 3.42 10.93 -8.63
N PRO A 202 3.25 11.93 -9.52
CA PRO A 202 1.93 12.43 -9.90
C PRO A 202 1.03 11.33 -10.46
N ASP A 203 -0.27 11.42 -10.22
CA ASP A 203 -1.18 10.32 -10.54
C ASP A 203 -1.79 10.37 -11.93
N PHE A 204 -0.91 10.49 -12.91
CA PHE A 204 -1.28 10.39 -14.30
C PHE A 204 -0.14 9.74 -15.07
N ASP A 205 -0.49 9.11 -16.19
CA ASP A 205 0.50 8.49 -17.05
C ASP A 205 1.20 9.54 -17.91
N ASP A 206 2.46 9.79 -17.61
CA ASP A 206 3.39 10.60 -18.40
C ASP A 206 4.61 9.81 -18.89
N GLY A 207 4.61 8.49 -18.68
CA GLY A 207 5.77 7.62 -18.86
C GLY A 207 6.84 7.80 -17.79
N PHE A 208 6.44 8.08 -16.54
CA PHE A 208 7.30 8.25 -15.35
C PHE A 208 8.32 9.40 -15.48
N LYS A 209 7.92 10.50 -16.11
CA LYS A 209 8.80 11.65 -16.37
C LYS A 209 8.84 12.68 -15.25
N ASN A 210 7.82 12.71 -14.40
CA ASN A 210 7.71 13.69 -13.32
C ASN A 210 7.76 13.07 -11.90
N GLY A 211 7.91 11.75 -11.79
CA GLY A 211 8.08 11.04 -10.51
C GLY A 211 9.54 10.74 -10.16
N VAL A 212 9.76 10.14 -8.98
CA VAL A 212 11.09 9.72 -8.47
C VAL A 212 11.78 8.68 -9.36
N GLN A 213 11.03 8.03 -10.24
CA GLN A 213 11.50 7.12 -11.28
C GLN A 213 12.62 7.71 -12.15
N VAL A 214 12.62 9.03 -12.38
CA VAL A 214 13.68 9.71 -13.16
C VAL A 214 15.06 9.64 -12.51
N LEU A 215 15.13 9.33 -11.22
CA LEU A 215 16.39 9.10 -10.50
C LEU A 215 17.05 7.76 -10.89
N TYR A 216 16.31 6.87 -11.56
CA TYR A 216 16.70 5.49 -11.86
C TYR A 216 16.49 5.16 -13.36
N PRO A 217 17.19 5.86 -14.27
CA PRO A 217 17.03 5.67 -15.71
C PRO A 217 17.34 4.25 -16.18
N GLU A 218 18.21 3.53 -15.46
CA GLU A 218 18.56 2.13 -15.74
C GLU A 218 17.38 1.16 -15.59
N LEU A 219 16.33 1.55 -14.85
CA LEU A 219 15.15 0.72 -14.65
C LEU A 219 14.07 0.96 -15.72
N GLN A 220 14.08 2.10 -16.42
CA GLN A 220 12.93 2.56 -17.24
C GLN A 220 12.56 1.65 -18.40
N ASN A 221 13.50 0.87 -18.94
CA ASN A 221 13.25 -0.06 -20.06
C ASN A 221 12.90 -1.48 -19.62
N ARG A 222 12.70 -1.72 -18.32
CA ARG A 222 12.40 -3.03 -17.76
C ARG A 222 10.89 -3.22 -17.57
N GLY A 223 10.39 -4.41 -17.90
CA GLY A 223 8.98 -4.77 -17.63
C GLY A 223 8.62 -4.80 -16.14
N ASP A 224 9.63 -4.99 -15.28
CA ASP A 224 9.51 -4.98 -13.82
C ASP A 224 10.02 -3.67 -13.18
N ASN A 225 10.07 -2.55 -13.93
CA ASN A 225 10.33 -1.25 -13.31
C ASN A 225 9.26 -0.93 -12.26
N PHE A 226 9.66 -0.31 -11.15
CA PHE A 226 8.70 0.13 -10.13
C PHE A 226 7.77 1.20 -10.68
N ALA A 227 6.47 0.93 -10.53
CA ALA A 227 5.41 1.79 -11.00
C ALA A 227 4.89 2.70 -9.86
N THR A 228 3.85 3.48 -10.13
CA THR A 228 3.35 4.52 -9.23
C THR A 228 3.05 4.01 -7.81
N VAL A 229 2.36 2.87 -7.67
CA VAL A 229 2.02 2.31 -6.34
C VAL A 229 3.29 1.90 -5.57
N ALA A 230 4.28 1.37 -6.27
CA ALA A 230 5.57 1.01 -5.67
C ALA A 230 6.44 2.24 -5.37
N ALA A 231 6.35 3.30 -6.17
CA ALA A 231 6.99 4.58 -5.90
C ALA A 231 6.42 5.22 -4.63
N TRP A 232 5.10 5.26 -4.49
CA TRP A 232 4.42 5.72 -3.27
C TRP A 232 4.81 4.89 -2.04
N ALA A 233 4.84 3.56 -2.16
CA ALA A 233 5.30 2.68 -1.08
C ALA A 233 6.77 2.92 -0.68
N TRP A 234 7.62 3.16 -1.69
CA TRP A 234 9.00 3.54 -1.48
C TRP A 234 9.09 4.90 -0.76
N GLY A 235 8.29 5.89 -1.15
CA GLY A 235 8.23 7.20 -0.51
C GLY A 235 7.82 7.12 0.97
N LEU A 236 6.84 6.29 1.32
CA LEU A 236 6.48 6.00 2.72
C LEU A 236 7.71 5.51 3.52
N SER A 237 8.53 4.64 2.94
CA SER A 237 9.76 4.16 3.58
C SER A 237 10.81 5.27 3.72
N ARG A 238 10.81 6.29 2.84
CA ARG A 238 11.68 7.47 2.97
C ARG A 238 11.21 8.43 4.07
N ILE A 239 9.91 8.49 4.35
CA ILE A 239 9.38 9.20 5.54
C ILE A 239 9.95 8.53 6.79
N LEU A 240 9.87 7.19 6.87
CA LEU A 240 10.40 6.44 8.02
C LEU A 240 11.92 6.66 8.20
N ASP A 241 12.69 6.74 7.11
CA ASP A 241 14.12 7.07 7.17
C ASP A 241 14.39 8.42 7.85
N TYR A 242 13.52 9.43 7.66
CA TYR A 242 13.62 10.70 8.37
C TYR A 242 13.21 10.56 9.84
N LEU A 243 12.09 9.86 10.11
CA LEU A 243 11.59 9.68 11.49
C LEU A 243 12.59 8.94 12.38
N GLU A 244 13.42 8.04 11.84
CA GLU A 244 14.53 7.40 12.56
C GLU A 244 15.60 8.40 13.06
N THR A 245 15.69 9.59 12.46
CA THR A 245 16.63 10.65 12.86
C THR A 245 16.03 11.64 13.87
N ASP A 246 14.70 11.71 13.95
CA ASP A 246 13.99 12.68 14.80
C ASP A 246 13.82 12.12 16.22
N LYS A 247 14.59 12.65 17.18
CA LYS A 247 14.61 12.16 18.57
C LYS A 247 13.28 12.29 19.31
N ALA A 248 12.34 13.10 18.81
CA ALA A 248 11.00 13.22 19.39
C ALA A 248 10.06 12.06 18.98
N ILE A 249 10.48 11.20 18.05
CA ILE A 249 9.70 10.08 17.54
C ILE A 249 10.25 8.77 18.08
N ASP A 250 9.35 7.89 18.53
CA ASP A 250 9.66 6.47 18.74
C ASP A 250 9.57 5.74 17.38
N SER A 251 10.66 5.79 16.62
CA SER A 251 10.72 5.24 15.26
C SER A 251 10.54 3.73 15.19
N LYS A 252 10.56 3.02 16.33
CA LYS A 252 10.25 1.58 16.39
C LYS A 252 8.75 1.29 16.46
N HIS A 253 7.93 2.31 16.69
CA HIS A 253 6.48 2.21 16.86
C HIS A 253 5.76 3.12 15.86
N VAL A 254 5.95 2.83 14.57
CA VAL A 254 5.40 3.60 13.45
C VAL A 254 4.40 2.78 12.65
N ALA A 255 3.12 3.14 12.68
CA ALA A 255 2.11 2.58 11.79
C ALA A 255 2.24 3.19 10.39
N VAL A 256 2.07 2.38 9.35
CA VAL A 256 1.82 2.88 7.99
C VAL A 256 0.33 2.74 7.66
N PHE A 257 -0.27 3.84 7.21
CA PHE A 257 -1.68 3.99 6.89
C PHE A 257 -1.84 4.42 5.44
N GLY A 258 -2.89 3.94 4.79
CA GLY A 258 -3.31 4.46 3.50
C GLY A 258 -4.78 4.20 3.20
N PHE A 259 -5.36 5.11 2.43
CA PHE A 259 -6.73 5.07 1.94
C PHE A 259 -6.77 4.85 0.42
N SER A 260 -7.67 3.99 -0.06
CA SER A 260 -7.90 3.79 -1.51
C SER A 260 -6.62 3.35 -2.23
N ARG A 261 -6.22 4.02 -3.31
CA ARG A 261 -4.95 3.77 -4.01
C ARG A 261 -3.72 3.90 -3.09
N LEU A 262 -3.79 4.72 -2.05
CA LEU A 262 -2.72 4.87 -1.06
C LEU A 262 -2.75 3.73 -0.02
N GLY A 263 -3.89 3.07 0.17
CA GLY A 263 -4.00 1.81 0.90
C GLY A 263 -3.25 0.67 0.20
N LYS A 264 -3.30 0.63 -1.14
CA LYS A 264 -2.47 -0.29 -1.95
C LYS A 264 -0.98 -0.06 -1.68
N ALA A 265 -0.55 1.21 -1.67
CA ALA A 265 0.83 1.59 -1.38
C ALA A 265 1.23 1.28 0.07
N ALA A 266 0.34 1.49 1.04
CA ALA A 266 0.58 1.17 2.45
C ALA A 266 0.76 -0.33 2.68
N LEU A 267 -0.06 -1.18 2.05
CA LEU A 267 0.11 -2.64 2.09
C LEU A 267 1.47 -3.05 1.49
N TRP A 268 1.84 -2.48 0.35
CA TRP A 268 3.11 -2.81 -0.29
C TRP A 268 4.34 -2.29 0.48
N ALA A 269 4.25 -1.10 1.07
CA ALA A 269 5.26 -0.57 1.99
C ALA A 269 5.43 -1.49 3.20
N GLY A 270 4.31 -1.89 3.82
CA GLY A 270 4.32 -2.85 4.92
C GLY A 270 4.92 -4.20 4.53
N ALA A 271 4.62 -4.72 3.33
CA ALA A 271 5.15 -5.98 2.84
C ALA A 271 6.67 -5.93 2.55
N THR A 272 7.18 -4.81 2.07
CA THR A 272 8.58 -4.67 1.61
C THR A 272 9.51 -3.99 2.61
N ASP A 273 8.99 -3.27 3.59
CA ASP A 273 9.73 -2.65 4.67
C ASP A 273 9.22 -3.15 6.03
N GLU A 274 10.00 -4.06 6.64
CA GLU A 274 9.63 -4.68 7.91
C GLU A 274 9.80 -3.75 9.13
N ARG A 275 10.35 -2.54 8.93
CA ARG A 275 10.47 -1.54 9.99
C ARG A 275 9.14 -0.91 10.39
N PHE A 276 8.09 -1.02 9.56
CA PHE A 276 6.73 -0.66 9.94
C PHE A 276 6.12 -1.76 10.81
N PRO A 277 6.05 -1.62 12.15
CA PRO A 277 5.47 -2.64 13.03
C PRO A 277 3.98 -2.87 12.84
N LEU A 278 3.23 -1.97 12.19
CA LEU A 278 1.77 -2.07 12.02
C LEU A 278 1.37 -1.47 10.67
N VAL A 279 0.43 -2.12 9.97
CA VAL A 279 -0.08 -1.68 8.65
C VAL A 279 -1.59 -1.49 8.70
N ILE A 280 -2.09 -0.39 8.14
CA ILE A 280 -3.53 -0.09 8.01
C ILE A 280 -3.86 0.19 6.55
N SER A 281 -4.86 -0.53 6.04
CA SER A 281 -5.36 -0.44 4.68
C SER A 281 -6.86 -0.15 4.69
N ASN A 282 -7.24 1.10 4.41
CA ASN A 282 -8.62 1.55 4.35
C ASN A 282 -9.11 1.52 2.89
N GLU A 283 -10.11 0.69 2.58
CA GLU A 283 -10.84 0.66 1.30
C GLU A 283 -9.91 0.61 0.09
N SER A 284 -8.93 -0.28 0.17
CA SER A 284 -7.83 -0.36 -0.79
C SER A 284 -8.19 -1.05 -2.10
N GLY A 285 -9.30 -1.81 -2.14
CA GLY A 285 -9.86 -2.38 -3.36
C GLY A 285 -8.89 -3.25 -4.17
N ALA A 286 -9.11 -3.32 -5.48
CA ALA A 286 -8.33 -4.14 -6.41
C ALA A 286 -6.85 -3.71 -6.43
N GLY A 287 -5.95 -4.69 -6.39
CA GLY A 287 -4.51 -4.45 -6.23
C GLY A 287 -4.09 -3.92 -4.85
N GLY A 288 -5.04 -3.84 -3.91
CA GLY A 288 -4.84 -3.63 -2.47
C GLY A 288 -5.20 -4.90 -1.70
N ALA A 289 -6.26 -4.86 -0.90
CA ALA A 289 -6.72 -6.00 -0.11
C ALA A 289 -7.75 -6.89 -0.81
N LYS A 290 -8.43 -6.40 -1.86
CA LYS A 290 -9.50 -7.13 -2.56
C LYS A 290 -8.93 -8.32 -3.33
N LEU A 291 -9.51 -9.50 -3.12
CA LEU A 291 -9.23 -10.67 -3.95
C LEU A 291 -9.67 -10.43 -5.41
N PHE A 292 -8.77 -10.70 -6.37
CA PHE A 292 -9.09 -10.70 -7.79
C PHE A 292 -10.01 -11.86 -8.16
N HIS A 293 -9.81 -13.05 -7.60
CA HIS A 293 -10.65 -14.22 -7.87
C HIS A 293 -12.09 -14.05 -7.34
N PHE A 294 -12.32 -13.11 -6.42
CA PHE A 294 -13.65 -12.75 -5.96
C PHE A 294 -14.30 -11.77 -6.94
N LYS A 295 -15.38 -12.22 -7.59
CA LYS A 295 -16.08 -11.46 -8.63
C LYS A 295 -16.70 -10.17 -8.10
N GLY A 296 -16.71 -9.13 -8.93
CA GLY A 296 -17.31 -7.82 -8.63
C GLY A 296 -16.28 -6.77 -8.22
N GLY A 297 -16.67 -5.49 -8.35
CA GLY A 297 -15.77 -4.35 -8.17
C GLY A 297 -14.76 -4.20 -9.31
N GLU A 298 -13.69 -3.45 -9.05
CA GLU A 298 -12.58 -3.28 -9.99
C GLU A 298 -11.76 -4.57 -10.13
N GLY A 299 -11.12 -4.74 -11.29
CA GLY A 299 -10.31 -5.91 -11.65
C GLY A 299 -9.10 -5.52 -12.48
N THR A 300 -8.28 -6.50 -12.90
CA THR A 300 -7.03 -6.25 -13.64
C THR A 300 -7.21 -5.35 -14.85
N THR A 301 -8.27 -5.58 -15.66
CA THR A 301 -8.60 -4.76 -16.82
C THR A 301 -8.77 -3.28 -16.48
N ARG A 302 -9.46 -2.97 -15.38
CA ARG A 302 -9.67 -1.58 -14.98
C ARG A 302 -8.35 -0.96 -14.52
N LEU A 303 -7.57 -1.68 -13.72
CA LEU A 303 -6.28 -1.21 -13.23
C LEU A 303 -5.33 -0.89 -14.41
N ASP A 304 -5.21 -1.78 -15.39
CA ASP A 304 -4.30 -1.57 -16.52
C ASP A 304 -4.77 -0.54 -17.56
N THR A 305 -6.08 -0.31 -17.69
CA THR A 305 -6.63 0.59 -18.73
C THR A 305 -6.93 1.99 -18.21
N LYS A 306 -7.39 2.12 -16.96
CA LYS A 306 -7.68 3.44 -16.35
C LYS A 306 -6.48 4.02 -15.63
N PHE A 307 -5.58 3.17 -15.15
CA PHE A 307 -4.42 3.59 -14.38
C PHE A 307 -3.15 2.84 -14.87
N PRO A 308 -2.79 2.98 -16.16
CA PRO A 308 -1.73 2.19 -16.80
C PRO A 308 -0.34 2.37 -16.14
N HIS A 309 -0.17 3.41 -15.32
CA HIS A 309 1.03 3.75 -14.56
C HIS A 309 1.05 3.17 -13.14
N TRP A 310 -0.04 2.57 -12.62
CA TRP A 310 -0.09 2.09 -11.23
C TRP A 310 0.76 0.86 -10.94
N PHE A 311 0.80 -0.09 -11.88
CA PHE A 311 1.48 -1.38 -11.75
C PHE A 311 2.54 -1.53 -12.85
N CYS A 312 3.54 -2.38 -12.62
CA CYS A 312 4.66 -2.54 -13.55
C CYS A 312 4.19 -3.14 -14.89
N GLY A 313 4.97 -2.91 -15.96
CA GLY A 313 4.61 -3.35 -17.31
C GLY A 313 4.27 -4.84 -17.44
N ASN A 314 4.91 -5.70 -16.64
CA ASN A 314 4.63 -7.14 -16.62
C ASN A 314 3.20 -7.48 -16.17
N PHE A 315 2.56 -6.63 -15.35
CA PHE A 315 1.21 -6.87 -14.84
C PHE A 315 0.16 -6.93 -15.95
N LYS A 316 0.41 -6.22 -17.07
CA LYS A 316 -0.48 -6.17 -18.25
C LYS A 316 -0.77 -7.54 -18.86
N LYS A 317 0.07 -8.55 -18.61
CA LYS A 317 -0.16 -9.92 -19.07
C LYS A 317 -1.34 -10.61 -18.40
N TYR A 318 -1.82 -10.06 -17.27
CA TYR A 318 -2.91 -10.59 -16.47
C TYR A 318 -4.26 -9.92 -16.75
N MET A 319 -4.28 -8.92 -17.64
CA MET A 319 -5.47 -8.18 -17.98
C MET A 319 -6.62 -9.11 -18.39
N GLY A 320 -7.76 -8.99 -17.70
CA GLY A 320 -8.97 -9.76 -17.97
C GLY A 320 -8.92 -11.22 -17.48
N GLN A 321 -7.92 -11.60 -16.69
CA GLN A 321 -7.69 -12.98 -16.22
C GLN A 321 -7.89 -13.15 -14.72
N ASP A 322 -8.69 -12.29 -14.08
CA ASP A 322 -8.92 -12.25 -12.63
C ASP A 322 -9.21 -13.62 -11.99
N SER A 323 -9.93 -14.51 -12.68
CA SER A 323 -10.33 -15.83 -12.16
C SER A 323 -9.28 -16.93 -12.27
N ILE A 324 -8.15 -16.68 -12.92
CA ILE A 324 -7.10 -17.68 -13.17
C ILE A 324 -5.70 -17.17 -12.81
N LEU A 325 -5.62 -16.09 -12.01
CA LEU A 325 -4.32 -15.52 -11.63
C LEU A 325 -3.52 -16.52 -10.80
N PRO A 326 -2.19 -16.62 -11.01
CA PRO A 326 -1.34 -17.49 -10.21
C PRO A 326 -1.04 -16.94 -8.80
N PHE A 327 -1.64 -15.81 -8.46
CA PHE A 327 -1.51 -15.10 -7.18
C PHE A 327 -2.83 -14.44 -6.82
N ASP A 328 -2.97 -14.00 -5.58
CA ASP A 328 -4.01 -13.06 -5.19
C ASP A 328 -3.57 -12.23 -3.98
N GLN A 329 -4.36 -11.23 -3.59
CA GLN A 329 -3.98 -10.18 -2.64
C GLN A 329 -3.81 -10.66 -1.20
N HIS A 330 -4.37 -11.81 -0.81
CA HIS A 330 -4.09 -12.43 0.49
C HIS A 330 -2.61 -12.79 0.64
N MET A 331 -1.91 -13.06 -0.46
CA MET A 331 -0.47 -13.29 -0.43
C MET A 331 0.30 -12.00 -0.09
N VAL A 332 -0.14 -10.84 -0.59
CA VAL A 332 0.45 -9.54 -0.25
C VAL A 332 0.21 -9.21 1.22
N ILE A 333 -1.01 -9.40 1.72
CA ILE A 333 -1.34 -9.22 3.14
C ILE A 333 -0.49 -10.16 4.02
N SER A 334 -0.26 -11.39 3.57
CA SER A 334 0.54 -12.37 4.29
C SER A 334 2.02 -11.96 4.45
N LEU A 335 2.58 -11.17 3.53
CA LEU A 335 3.95 -10.65 3.62
C LEU A 335 4.17 -9.71 4.83
N ILE A 336 3.08 -9.21 5.43
CA ILE A 336 3.13 -8.37 6.64
C ILE A 336 3.33 -9.24 7.89
N ALA A 337 2.92 -10.51 7.86
CA ALA A 337 2.99 -11.41 9.00
C ALA A 337 4.44 -11.57 9.52
N PRO A 338 4.67 -11.61 10.85
CA PRO A 338 3.67 -11.69 11.92
C PRO A 338 3.27 -10.31 12.49
N ARG A 339 3.55 -9.20 11.80
CA ARG A 339 3.17 -7.85 12.27
C ARG A 339 1.65 -7.65 12.11
N PRO A 340 0.98 -6.84 12.94
CA PRO A 340 -0.44 -6.59 12.82
C PRO A 340 -0.80 -5.85 11.53
N VAL A 341 -1.93 -6.24 10.94
CA VAL A 341 -2.54 -5.58 9.79
C VAL A 341 -4.02 -5.30 10.05
N TYR A 342 -4.48 -4.10 9.73
CA TYR A 342 -5.89 -3.72 9.75
C TYR A 342 -6.36 -3.50 8.32
N VAL A 343 -7.38 -4.23 7.89
CA VAL A 343 -8.11 -3.97 6.63
C VAL A 343 -9.49 -3.43 6.96
N ALA A 344 -9.97 -2.41 6.26
CA ALA A 344 -11.30 -1.85 6.50
C ALA A 344 -12.00 -1.53 5.20
N SER A 345 -13.33 -1.56 5.23
CA SER A 345 -14.15 -1.23 4.06
C SER A 345 -15.37 -0.38 4.44
N ALA A 346 -15.97 0.25 3.44
CA ALA A 346 -17.28 0.89 3.55
C ALA A 346 -18.32 0.09 2.76
N LYS A 347 -19.50 -0.12 3.36
CA LYS A 347 -20.55 -0.97 2.79
C LYS A 347 -20.92 -0.59 1.35
N ASP A 348 -21.03 0.71 1.07
CA ASP A 348 -21.53 1.20 -0.22
C ASP A 348 -20.39 1.42 -1.24
N ASP A 349 -19.14 1.11 -0.89
CA ASP A 349 -17.99 1.16 -1.79
C ASP A 349 -17.91 -0.09 -2.70
N THR A 350 -18.86 -0.19 -3.61
CA THR A 350 -18.99 -1.35 -4.51
C THR A 350 -17.79 -1.54 -5.45
N ASN A 351 -16.99 -0.50 -5.71
CA ASN A 351 -15.79 -0.59 -6.55
C ASN A 351 -14.67 -1.35 -5.83
N SER A 352 -14.45 -1.09 -4.55
CA SER A 352 -13.46 -1.82 -3.76
C SER A 352 -13.89 -3.23 -3.40
N ASN A 353 -15.20 -3.52 -3.51
CA ASN A 353 -15.82 -4.80 -3.16
C ASN A 353 -15.47 -5.21 -1.71
N PRO A 354 -16.21 -4.66 -0.73
CA PRO A 354 -15.91 -4.84 0.69
C PRO A 354 -15.77 -6.32 1.08
N GLU A 355 -16.68 -7.16 0.59
CA GLU A 355 -16.67 -8.61 0.86
C GLU A 355 -15.38 -9.28 0.39
N ALA A 356 -14.89 -8.92 -0.78
CA ALA A 356 -13.65 -9.43 -1.30
C ALA A 356 -12.41 -8.96 -0.51
N GLU A 357 -12.44 -7.78 0.12
CA GLU A 357 -11.37 -7.32 1.02
C GLU A 357 -11.35 -8.12 2.33
N PHE A 358 -12.52 -8.41 2.92
CA PHE A 358 -12.60 -9.28 4.11
C PHE A 358 -12.06 -10.67 3.82
N TRP A 359 -12.47 -11.29 2.72
CA TRP A 359 -11.99 -12.62 2.37
C TRP A 359 -10.50 -12.61 2.00
N GLY A 360 -9.98 -11.51 1.45
CA GLY A 360 -8.54 -11.30 1.27
C GLY A 360 -7.79 -11.29 2.59
N ALA A 361 -8.28 -10.56 3.58
CA ALA A 361 -7.72 -10.55 4.94
C ALA A 361 -7.83 -11.93 5.61
N LYS A 362 -8.97 -12.63 5.47
CA LYS A 362 -9.17 -13.97 6.03
C LYS A 362 -8.25 -15.01 5.40
N ALA A 363 -8.05 -14.94 4.09
CA ALA A 363 -7.19 -15.86 3.35
C ALA A 363 -5.69 -15.76 3.74
N ALA A 364 -5.28 -14.70 4.43
CA ALA A 364 -3.95 -14.56 5.02
C ALA A 364 -3.79 -15.20 6.42
N ASP A 365 -4.90 -15.58 7.09
CA ASP A 365 -4.90 -16.20 8.44
C ASP A 365 -3.92 -17.37 8.58
N PRO A 366 -3.81 -18.33 7.61
CA PRO A 366 -2.92 -19.48 7.75
C PRO A 366 -1.45 -19.11 8.00
N VAL A 367 -0.95 -18.03 7.40
CA VAL A 367 0.42 -17.55 7.62
C VAL A 367 0.59 -17.00 9.03
N TYR A 368 -0.39 -16.24 9.52
CA TYR A 368 -0.35 -15.71 10.88
C TYR A 368 -0.34 -16.84 11.93
N ARG A 369 -1.13 -17.90 11.69
CA ARG A 369 -1.14 -19.10 12.54
C ARG A 369 0.18 -19.86 12.47
N LEU A 370 0.74 -20.04 11.28
CA LEU A 370 2.05 -20.67 11.07
C LEU A 370 3.16 -19.96 11.87
N LEU A 371 3.07 -18.63 11.97
CA LEU A 371 4.03 -17.79 12.69
C LEU A 371 3.70 -17.61 14.18
N GLY A 372 2.73 -18.36 14.71
CA GLY A 372 2.41 -18.38 16.14
C GLY A 372 1.59 -17.18 16.64
N THR A 373 0.90 -16.47 15.74
CA THR A 373 0.02 -15.35 16.09
C THR A 373 -1.44 -15.68 15.79
N SER A 374 -2.38 -14.94 16.38
CA SER A 374 -3.80 -15.01 15.97
C SER A 374 -3.97 -14.39 14.58
N GLY A 375 -4.72 -14.96 13.65
CA GLY A 375 -5.08 -14.26 12.41
C GLY A 375 -6.34 -13.40 12.59
N LEU A 376 -7.32 -13.55 11.69
CA LEU A 376 -8.61 -12.84 11.70
C LEU A 376 -9.67 -13.70 12.44
N PRO A 377 -10.21 -13.24 13.59
CA PRO A 377 -11.14 -14.07 14.39
C PRO A 377 -12.46 -14.37 13.69
N ALA A 378 -13.00 -13.42 12.91
CA ALA A 378 -14.24 -13.61 12.17
C ALA A 378 -14.11 -14.76 11.15
N ASN A 379 -15.12 -15.61 11.10
CA ASN A 379 -15.24 -16.72 10.15
C ASN A 379 -16.28 -16.46 9.05
N GLN A 380 -17.04 -15.37 9.19
CA GLN A 380 -18.04 -14.90 8.24
C GLN A 380 -17.93 -13.38 8.13
N TRP A 381 -18.45 -12.84 7.04
CA TRP A 381 -18.59 -11.41 6.84
C TRP A 381 -19.27 -10.75 8.06
N PRO A 382 -18.66 -9.73 8.69
CA PRO A 382 -19.17 -9.16 9.94
C PRO A 382 -20.34 -8.20 9.74
N ALA A 383 -21.08 -7.94 10.81
CA ALA A 383 -22.08 -6.88 10.82
C ALA A 383 -21.41 -5.49 10.72
N LEU A 384 -22.21 -4.50 10.29
CA LEU A 384 -21.73 -3.13 10.16
C LEU A 384 -21.31 -2.58 11.52
N SER A 385 -20.18 -1.90 11.53
CA SER A 385 -19.61 -1.27 12.73
C SER A 385 -19.28 -2.23 13.88
N GLU A 386 -19.09 -3.52 13.57
CA GLU A 386 -18.66 -4.54 14.54
C GLU A 386 -17.27 -5.08 14.14
N PRO A 387 -16.18 -4.44 14.60
CA PRO A 387 -14.82 -4.82 14.21
C PRO A 387 -14.44 -6.21 14.75
N SER A 388 -13.81 -7.03 13.91
CA SER A 388 -13.17 -8.28 14.32
C SER A 388 -11.68 -8.06 14.49
N VAL A 389 -11.16 -8.22 15.73
CA VAL A 389 -9.81 -7.77 16.08
C VAL A 389 -8.94 -8.94 16.58
N GLY A 390 -8.09 -9.47 15.68
CA GLY A 390 -6.96 -10.35 16.01
C GLY A 390 -5.62 -9.67 15.72
N ARG A 391 -4.63 -10.41 15.21
CA ARG A 391 -3.41 -9.80 14.62
C ARG A 391 -3.72 -9.28 13.22
N ILE A 392 -4.65 -9.93 12.53
CA ILE A 392 -5.40 -9.37 11.42
C ILE A 392 -6.69 -8.80 12.01
N ALA A 393 -6.98 -7.53 11.70
CA ALA A 393 -8.25 -6.91 12.04
C ALA A 393 -9.04 -6.55 10.79
N TYR A 394 -10.36 -6.63 10.90
CA TYR A 394 -11.28 -6.19 9.87
C TYR A 394 -12.48 -5.45 10.45
N HIS A 395 -12.92 -4.39 9.77
CA HIS A 395 -14.26 -3.85 9.99
C HIS A 395 -14.89 -3.42 8.66
N VAL A 396 -16.22 -3.38 8.62
CA VAL A 396 -16.98 -2.69 7.57
C VAL A 396 -17.88 -1.64 8.22
N ARG A 397 -17.83 -0.40 7.75
CA ARG A 397 -18.69 0.69 8.24
C ARG A 397 -19.83 1.00 7.27
N PRO A 398 -20.94 1.65 7.71
CA PRO A 398 -21.93 2.21 6.78
C PRO A 398 -21.34 3.34 5.93
N GLY A 399 -22.02 3.67 4.82
CA GLY A 399 -21.67 4.75 3.92
C GLY A 399 -20.75 4.31 2.77
N GLY A 400 -20.32 5.30 2.00
CA GLY A 400 -19.49 5.12 0.80
C GLY A 400 -17.99 5.34 1.02
N HIS A 401 -17.26 5.40 -0.09
CA HIS A 401 -15.80 5.43 -0.14
C HIS A 401 -15.20 6.66 0.56
N ASN A 402 -14.58 6.48 1.73
CA ASN A 402 -14.04 7.57 2.56
C ASN A 402 -13.14 7.07 3.71
N VAL A 403 -12.57 8.00 4.48
CA VAL A 403 -12.07 7.74 5.84
C VAL A 403 -12.85 8.63 6.79
N THR A 404 -13.33 8.06 7.89
CA THR A 404 -14.19 8.74 8.87
C THR A 404 -13.60 8.66 10.28
N ASP A 405 -14.15 9.47 11.18
CA ASP A 405 -13.82 9.40 12.60
C ASP A 405 -14.04 8.01 13.20
N TYR A 406 -15.09 7.30 12.76
CA TYR A 406 -15.33 5.92 13.19
C TYR A 406 -14.13 5.02 12.83
N ASP A 407 -13.65 5.11 11.59
CA ASP A 407 -12.51 4.31 11.13
C ASP A 407 -11.27 4.60 11.99
N TRP A 408 -10.98 5.89 12.22
CA TRP A 408 -9.86 6.33 13.06
C TRP A 408 -9.97 5.87 14.52
N ILE A 409 -11.16 5.89 15.12
CA ILE A 409 -11.37 5.35 16.46
C ILE A 409 -10.96 3.86 16.51
N GLN A 410 -11.33 3.08 15.49
CA GLN A 410 -10.93 1.67 15.41
C GLN A 410 -9.43 1.49 15.19
N TYR A 411 -8.82 2.31 14.32
CA TYR A 411 -7.38 2.27 14.05
C TYR A 411 -6.55 2.63 15.27
N LEU A 412 -6.95 3.67 16.01
CA LEU A 412 -6.25 4.11 17.21
C LEU A 412 -6.38 3.08 18.34
N SER A 413 -7.55 2.44 18.48
CA SER A 413 -7.73 1.32 19.41
C SER A 413 -6.83 0.12 19.08
N PHE A 414 -6.71 -0.20 17.78
CA PHE A 414 -5.81 -1.26 17.32
C PHE A 414 -4.33 -0.90 17.49
N ALA A 415 -3.95 0.35 17.21
CA ALA A 415 -2.62 0.87 17.45
C ALA A 415 -2.26 0.84 18.94
N ASP A 416 -3.19 1.22 19.83
CA ASP A 416 -3.00 1.15 21.28
C ASP A 416 -2.68 -0.27 21.74
N LYS A 417 -3.32 -1.28 21.14
CA LYS A 417 -3.06 -2.70 21.45
C LYS A 417 -1.68 -3.20 21.02
N TYR A 418 -1.09 -2.63 19.97
CA TYR A 418 0.07 -3.24 19.30
C TYR A 418 1.32 -2.36 19.19
N LEU A 419 1.19 -1.04 19.32
CA LEU A 419 2.29 -0.08 19.24
C LEU A 419 2.64 0.56 20.58
N LYS A 420 1.69 0.70 21.49
CA LYS A 420 2.02 1.15 22.84
C LYS A 420 2.66 0.00 23.60
N LYS A 421 3.75 0.31 24.30
CA LYS A 421 4.35 -0.64 25.24
C LYS A 421 3.31 -0.99 26.31
N PRO A 422 3.16 -2.27 26.68
CA PRO A 422 2.26 -2.68 27.76
C PRO A 422 2.61 -2.01 29.09
#